data_AF-A0A7H9VLB3-F1
#
_entry.id   AF-A0A7H9VLB3-F1
#
_cell.length_a   1.000
_cell.length_b   1.000
_cell.length_c   1.000
_cell.angle_alpha   90.00
_cell.angle_beta   90.00
_cell.angle_gamma   90.00
#
_symmetry.space_group_name_H-M   'P 1'
#
loop_
_entity.id
_entity.type
_entity.pdbx_description
1 polymer ?
#
loop_
_entity_poly.entity_id
_entity_poly.type
_entity_poly.pdbx_seq_one_letter_code
_entity_poly.pdbx_strand_id
1 'polypeptide(L)'
;MLPRVKSVEHDGAYFRRVLKLPRPSAEFEIAREENRRASSELRHLTERRETLKIEANVQHSAKPRLTDDVLRETLDNLATEIIAATARDQSARADFDKLKTAYREHVGVTLASDIEGLGVLIKHHIDEVLGLLDVATALGAEAREARVEMPALIGGAHDAKRLLALAVDTTLNKMLSKGRRA
;
A
#
# COMPACT_ATOMS: atom_id res chain seq x y z
N MET A 1 9.19 4.87 24.78
CA MET A 1 8.24 5.68 23.98
C MET A 1 8.57 5.46 22.51
N LEU A 2 7.68 4.81 21.75
CA LEU A 2 7.86 4.68 20.30
C LEU A 2 7.66 6.06 19.65
N PRO A 3 8.53 6.50 18.74
CA PRO A 3 8.38 7.78 18.07
C PRO A 3 7.09 7.75 17.25
N ARG A 4 6.15 8.65 17.57
CA ARG A 4 4.97 8.91 16.73
C ARG A 4 5.47 9.37 15.36
N VAL A 5 5.33 8.51 14.35
CA VAL A 5 5.53 8.86 12.95
C VAL A 5 4.54 9.98 12.63
N LYS A 6 5.05 11.21 12.49
CA LYS A 6 4.26 12.38 12.12
C LYS A 6 3.83 12.24 10.66
N SER A 7 2.57 12.58 10.45
CA SER A 7 1.72 12.44 9.27
C SER A 7 2.24 13.05 7.94
N VAL A 8 2.13 12.27 6.86
CA VAL A 8 1.20 12.43 5.70
C VAL A 8 1.72 12.86 4.31
N GLU A 9 2.94 13.35 4.07
CA GLU A 9 3.35 13.65 2.66
C GLU A 9 4.75 13.15 2.22
N HIS A 10 5.51 12.45 3.07
CA HIS A 10 6.88 11.98 2.72
C HIS A 10 7.09 10.47 2.80
N ASP A 11 6.00 9.72 2.91
CA ASP A 11 6.05 8.32 3.34
C ASP A 11 6.53 7.34 2.26
N GLY A 12 6.28 7.59 0.97
CA GLY A 12 6.61 6.62 -0.08
C GLY A 12 8.12 6.36 -0.22
N ALA A 13 8.94 7.41 -0.20
CA ALA A 13 10.40 7.28 -0.27
C ALA A 13 11.00 6.77 1.04
N TYR A 14 10.44 7.21 2.17
CA TYR A 14 10.82 6.73 3.50
C TYR A 14 10.54 5.23 3.64
N PHE A 15 9.33 4.76 3.36
CA PHE A 15 8.97 3.34 3.44
C PHE A 15 9.74 2.50 2.44
N ARG A 16 9.98 2.98 1.20
CA ARG A 16 10.89 2.28 0.27
C ARG A 16 12.28 2.09 0.86
N ARG A 17 12.82 3.10 1.56
CA ARG A 17 14.14 3.03 2.18
C ARG A 17 14.16 2.11 3.40
N VAL A 18 13.16 2.23 4.30
CA VAL A 18 13.07 1.46 5.53
C VAL A 18 12.81 -0.02 5.24
N LEU A 19 11.88 -0.30 4.34
CA LEU A 19 11.51 -1.66 3.93
C LEU A 19 12.42 -2.22 2.83
N LYS A 20 13.49 -1.49 2.45
CA LYS A 20 14.45 -1.85 1.40
C LYS A 20 13.77 -2.33 0.11
N LEU A 21 12.67 -1.69 -0.28
CA LEU A 21 11.89 -2.11 -1.44
C LEU A 21 12.74 -1.99 -2.71
N PRO A 22 12.63 -2.95 -3.65
CA PRO A 22 13.32 -2.86 -4.93
C PRO A 22 12.90 -1.59 -5.65
N ARG A 23 13.83 -0.96 -6.37
CA ARG A 23 13.48 0.18 -7.23
C ARG A 23 12.64 -0.32 -8.42
N PRO A 24 11.61 0.41 -8.84
CA PRO A 24 10.92 0.10 -10.09
C PRO A 24 11.89 0.11 -11.27
N SER A 25 11.62 -0.72 -12.27
CA SER A 25 12.43 -0.75 -13.50
C SER A 25 12.23 0.54 -14.30
N ALA A 26 13.20 0.85 -15.19
CA ALA A 26 13.05 1.98 -16.11
C ALA A 26 11.79 1.85 -16.99
N GLU A 27 11.50 0.62 -17.44
CA GLU A 27 10.28 0.30 -18.21
C GLU A 27 9.00 0.61 -17.43
N PHE A 28 8.98 0.34 -16.13
CA PHE A 28 7.83 0.67 -15.28
C PHE A 28 7.57 2.18 -15.22
N GLU A 29 8.62 2.99 -15.03
CA GLU A 29 8.48 4.44 -14.97
C GLU A 29 8.11 5.05 -16.34
N ILE A 30 8.66 4.50 -17.43
CA ILE A 30 8.28 4.88 -18.79
C ILE A 30 6.80 4.57 -19.05
N ALA A 31 6.35 3.34 -18.76
CA ALA A 31 4.96 2.94 -18.94
C ALA A 31 4.00 3.74 -18.06
N ARG A 32 4.42 4.11 -16.84
CA ARG A 32 3.65 4.97 -15.94
C ARG A 32 3.43 6.36 -16.54
N GLU A 33 4.50 6.98 -17.05
CA GLU A 33 4.41 8.31 -17.64
C GLU A 33 3.64 8.28 -18.97
N GLU A 34 3.82 7.23 -19.78
CA GLU A 34 3.05 7.05 -21.02
C GLU A 34 1.55 6.87 -20.74
N ASN A 35 1.18 6.07 -19.75
CA ASN A 35 -0.20 5.95 -19.30
C ASN A 35 -0.77 7.31 -18.86
N ARG A 36 0.00 8.08 -18.08
CA ARG A 36 -0.41 9.43 -17.64
C ARG A 36 -0.62 10.37 -18.83
N ARG A 37 0.27 10.33 -19.82
CA ARG A 37 0.19 11.14 -21.04
C ARG A 37 -1.02 10.76 -21.90
N ALA A 38 -1.20 9.47 -22.18
CA ALA A 38 -2.31 8.97 -22.98
C ALA A 38 -3.67 9.31 -22.35
N SER A 39 -3.82 9.15 -21.03
CA SER A 39 -5.04 9.55 -20.33
C SER A 39 -5.27 11.07 -20.35
N SER A 40 -4.21 11.86 -20.21
CA SER A 40 -4.30 13.33 -20.29
C SER A 40 -4.69 13.81 -21.69
N GLU A 41 -4.15 13.18 -22.73
CA GLU A 41 -4.44 13.48 -24.13
C GLU A 41 -5.90 13.16 -24.47
N LEU A 42 -6.38 11.97 -24.09
CA LEU A 42 -7.78 11.57 -24.28
C LEU A 42 -8.73 12.56 -23.59
N ARG A 43 -8.40 12.96 -22.36
CA ARG A 43 -9.18 13.95 -21.61
C ARG A 43 -9.21 15.30 -22.34
N HIS A 44 -8.06 15.81 -22.77
CA HIS A 44 -7.96 17.07 -23.48
C HIS A 44 -8.77 17.07 -24.80
N LEU A 45 -8.68 16.00 -25.59
CA LEU A 45 -9.44 15.87 -26.84
C LEU A 45 -10.95 15.81 -26.58
N THR A 46 -11.37 15.10 -25.53
CA THR A 46 -12.77 15.01 -25.12
C THR A 46 -13.30 16.38 -24.66
N GLU A 47 -12.55 17.08 -23.81
CA GLU A 47 -12.88 18.43 -23.34
C GLU A 47 -12.93 19.42 -24.51
N ARG A 48 -11.99 19.32 -25.46
CA ARG A 48 -11.96 20.18 -26.65
C ARG A 48 -13.19 19.97 -27.53
N ARG A 49 -13.60 18.72 -27.75
CA ARG A 49 -14.80 18.38 -28.52
C ARG A 49 -16.07 18.93 -27.86
N GLU A 50 -16.22 18.77 -26.54
CA GLU A 50 -17.37 19.31 -25.82
C GLU A 50 -17.38 20.84 -25.81
N THR A 51 -16.21 21.47 -25.63
CA THR A 51 -16.07 22.93 -25.72
C THR A 51 -16.51 23.43 -27.10
N LEU A 52 -16.08 22.78 -28.17
CA LEU A 52 -16.43 23.18 -29.54
C LEU A 52 -17.95 23.07 -29.81
N LYS A 53 -18.61 22.03 -29.30
CA LYS A 53 -20.08 21.90 -29.37
C LYS A 53 -20.80 23.03 -28.63
N ILE A 54 -20.29 23.44 -27.47
CA ILE A 54 -20.86 24.54 -26.69
C ILE A 54 -20.66 25.87 -27.43
N GLU A 55 -19.43 26.15 -27.87
CA GLU A 55 -19.08 27.38 -28.60
C GLU A 55 -19.88 27.56 -29.88
N ALA A 56 -20.19 26.47 -30.60
CA ALA A 56 -21.06 26.51 -31.77
C ALA A 56 -22.47 27.02 -31.45
N ASN A 57 -23.03 26.61 -30.30
CA ASN A 57 -24.40 26.95 -29.89
C ASN A 57 -24.53 28.34 -29.27
N VAL A 58 -23.43 28.93 -28.77
CA VAL A 58 -23.42 30.26 -28.14
C VAL A 58 -23.19 31.34 -29.21
N GLN A 59 -24.07 32.34 -29.31
CA GLN A 59 -23.83 33.53 -30.12
C GLN A 59 -22.82 34.44 -29.40
N HIS A 60 -21.60 34.55 -29.92
CA HIS A 60 -20.62 35.52 -29.48
C HIS A 60 -20.56 36.71 -30.43
N SER A 61 -20.78 37.93 -29.91
CA SER A 61 -20.69 39.18 -30.68
C SER A 61 -19.27 39.53 -31.13
N ALA A 62 -18.24 38.93 -30.51
CA ALA A 62 -16.84 39.28 -30.72
C ALA A 62 -16.01 38.23 -31.52
N LYS A 63 -16.59 37.08 -31.88
CA LYS A 63 -15.90 36.04 -32.67
C LYS A 63 -16.76 35.61 -33.86
N PRO A 64 -16.22 35.59 -35.08
CA PRO A 64 -16.92 35.02 -36.23
C PRO A 64 -17.19 33.53 -35.95
N ARG A 65 -18.44 33.10 -36.15
CA ARG A 65 -18.81 31.69 -36.05
C ARG A 65 -18.15 30.90 -37.18
N LEU A 66 -17.73 29.67 -36.88
CA LEU A 66 -17.40 28.69 -37.91
C LEU A 66 -18.63 28.47 -38.79
N THR A 67 -18.41 28.22 -40.08
CA THR A 67 -19.48 27.73 -40.96
C THR A 67 -19.85 26.30 -40.56
N ASP A 68 -21.10 25.92 -40.78
CA ASP A 68 -21.64 24.61 -40.35
C ASP A 68 -20.81 23.43 -40.92
N ASP A 69 -20.31 23.56 -42.15
CA ASP A 69 -19.50 22.52 -42.79
C ASP A 69 -18.12 22.37 -42.14
N VAL A 70 -17.46 23.49 -41.80
CA VAL A 70 -16.17 23.47 -41.09
C VAL A 70 -16.34 22.96 -39.66
N LEU A 71 -17.45 23.30 -39.00
CA LEU A 71 -17.76 22.76 -37.67
C LEU A 71 -17.99 21.25 -37.70
N ARG A 72 -18.72 20.75 -38.70
CA ARG A 72 -18.97 19.31 -38.86
C ARG A 72 -17.66 18.54 -39.10
N GLU A 73 -16.85 19.02 -40.05
CA GLU A 73 -15.55 18.41 -40.36
C GLU A 73 -14.61 18.40 -39.14
N THR A 74 -14.55 19.50 -38.39
CA THR A 74 -13.71 19.57 -37.18
C THR A 74 -14.20 18.64 -36.06
N LEU A 75 -15.51 18.47 -35.89
CA LEU A 75 -16.08 17.52 -34.93
C LEU A 75 -15.83 16.06 -35.34
N ASP A 76 -15.88 15.75 -36.63
CA ASP A 76 -15.60 14.42 -37.17
C ASP A 76 -14.12 14.06 -37.07
N ASN A 77 -13.23 15.03 -37.33
CA ASN A 77 -11.78 14.87 -37.13
C ASN A 77 -11.46 14.62 -35.64
N LEU A 78 -12.03 15.42 -34.73
CA LEU A 78 -11.88 15.20 -33.28
C LEU A 78 -12.46 13.85 -32.83
N ALA A 79 -13.54 13.37 -33.45
CA ALA A 79 -14.08 12.05 -33.14
C ALA A 79 -13.10 10.94 -33.53
N THR A 80 -12.47 11.05 -34.70
CA THR A 80 -11.42 10.12 -35.16
C THR A 80 -10.21 10.15 -34.22
N GLU A 81 -9.75 11.33 -33.84
CA GLU A 81 -8.64 11.50 -32.89
C GLU A 81 -8.95 10.90 -31.50
N ILE A 82 -10.17 11.10 -30.99
CA ILE A 82 -10.62 10.50 -29.72
C ILE A 82 -10.64 8.98 -29.79
N ILE A 83 -11.07 8.38 -30.91
CA ILE A 83 -11.05 6.92 -31.09
C ILE A 83 -9.61 6.40 -31.03
N ALA A 84 -8.68 7.05 -31.73
CA ALA A 84 -7.26 6.68 -31.71
C ALA A 84 -6.64 6.86 -30.31
N ALA A 85 -6.93 7.97 -29.63
CA ALA A 85 -6.47 8.24 -28.28
C ALA A 85 -7.05 7.25 -27.25
N THR A 86 -8.29 6.81 -27.44
CA THR A 86 -8.91 5.77 -26.60
C THR A 86 -8.18 4.44 -26.73
N ALA A 87 -7.84 4.02 -27.95
CA ALA A 87 -7.06 2.81 -28.17
C ALA A 87 -5.66 2.91 -27.55
N ARG A 88 -5.01 4.08 -27.66
CA ARG A 88 -3.70 4.36 -27.04
C ARG A 88 -3.77 4.30 -25.52
N ASP A 89 -4.77 4.93 -24.90
CA ASP A 89 -4.98 4.91 -23.44
C ASP A 89 -5.19 3.48 -22.92
N GLN A 90 -6.02 2.69 -23.61
CA GLN A 90 -6.24 1.28 -23.24
C GLN A 90 -4.95 0.45 -23.33
N SER A 91 -4.16 0.62 -24.39
CA SER A 91 -2.89 -0.07 -24.55
C SER A 91 -1.88 0.33 -23.47
N ALA A 92 -1.67 1.64 -23.26
CA ALA A 92 -0.73 2.15 -22.27
C ALA A 92 -1.11 1.72 -20.85
N ARG A 93 -2.42 1.67 -20.56
CA ARG A 93 -2.93 1.16 -19.28
C ARG A 93 -2.69 -0.33 -19.11
N ALA A 94 -2.93 -1.15 -20.14
CA ALA A 94 -2.67 -2.58 -20.08
C ALA A 94 -1.18 -2.88 -19.84
N ASP A 95 -0.29 -2.18 -20.54
CA ASP A 95 1.15 -2.31 -20.37
C ASP A 95 1.60 -1.90 -18.96
N PHE A 96 1.07 -0.78 -18.45
CA PHE A 96 1.37 -0.34 -17.09
C PHE A 96 0.85 -1.31 -16.04
N ASP A 97 -0.38 -1.82 -16.17
CA ASP A 97 -0.96 -2.76 -15.20
C ASP A 97 -0.22 -4.10 -15.19
N LYS A 98 0.29 -4.57 -16.34
CA LYS A 98 1.18 -5.73 -16.42
C LYS A 98 2.45 -5.51 -15.61
N LEU A 99 3.17 -4.41 -15.87
CA LEU A 99 4.43 -4.09 -15.15
C LEU A 99 4.20 -3.83 -13.66
N LYS A 100 3.05 -3.24 -13.31
CA LYS A 100 2.63 -3.01 -11.93
C LYS A 100 2.36 -4.30 -11.18
N THR A 101 1.77 -5.30 -11.84
CA THR A 101 1.56 -6.62 -11.25
C THR A 101 2.89 -7.32 -10.99
N ALA A 102 3.79 -7.32 -11.97
CA ALA A 102 5.14 -7.89 -11.83
C ALA A 102 5.95 -7.19 -10.71
N TYR A 103 5.89 -5.85 -10.62
CA TYR A 103 6.56 -5.12 -9.56
C TYR A 103 5.98 -5.44 -8.18
N ARG A 104 4.65 -5.57 -8.06
CA ARG A 104 4.00 -5.99 -6.80
C ARG A 104 4.44 -7.37 -6.35
N GLU A 105 4.55 -8.32 -7.27
CA GLU A 105 5.02 -9.67 -7.00
C GLU A 105 6.48 -9.65 -6.51
N HIS A 106 7.36 -8.90 -7.19
CA HIS A 106 8.76 -8.76 -6.77
C HIS A 106 8.89 -8.12 -5.38
N VAL A 107 8.08 -7.10 -5.08
CA VAL A 107 7.99 -6.51 -3.74
C VAL A 107 7.51 -7.55 -2.72
N GLY A 108 6.49 -8.34 -3.05
CA GLY A 108 5.97 -9.40 -2.19
C GLY A 108 7.04 -10.42 -1.83
N VAL A 109 7.75 -10.95 -2.83
CA VAL A 109 8.87 -11.90 -2.62
C VAL A 109 9.99 -11.29 -1.77
N THR A 110 10.34 -10.02 -2.02
CA THR A 110 11.40 -9.33 -1.26
C THR A 110 11.03 -9.22 0.22
N LEU A 111 9.77 -8.90 0.53
CA LEU A 111 9.30 -8.73 1.90
C LEU A 111 8.99 -10.04 2.60
N ALA A 112 8.70 -11.13 1.88
CA ALA A 112 8.30 -12.40 2.46
C ALA A 112 9.34 -12.94 3.46
N SER A 113 10.63 -12.90 3.09
CA SER A 113 11.71 -13.37 3.97
C SER A 113 11.86 -12.51 5.23
N ASP A 114 11.78 -11.19 5.09
CA ASP A 114 11.85 -10.26 6.22
C ASP A 114 10.64 -10.44 7.17
N ILE A 115 9.44 -10.63 6.62
CA ILE A 115 8.21 -10.89 7.40
C ILE A 115 8.31 -12.22 8.15
N GLU A 116 8.79 -13.28 7.50
CA GLU A 116 9.01 -14.57 8.15
C GLU A 116 10.04 -14.46 9.27
N GLY A 117 11.17 -13.79 9.02
CA GLY A 117 12.21 -13.54 10.02
C GLY A 117 11.69 -12.78 11.24
N LEU A 118 10.91 -11.71 11.02
CA LEU A 118 10.24 -10.98 12.10
C LEU A 118 9.29 -11.88 12.89
N GLY A 119 8.54 -12.75 12.21
CA GLY A 119 7.64 -13.70 12.88
C GLY A 119 8.38 -14.70 13.78
N VAL A 120 9.54 -15.20 13.33
CA VAL A 120 10.41 -16.07 14.13
C VAL A 120 10.97 -15.33 15.35
N LEU A 121 11.46 -14.10 15.18
CA LEU A 121 11.99 -13.28 16.27
C LEU A 121 10.93 -12.96 17.32
N ILE A 122 9.72 -12.58 16.89
CA ILE A 122 8.59 -12.34 17.80
C ILE A 122 8.29 -13.59 18.61
N LYS A 123 8.21 -14.76 17.97
CA LYS A 123 7.96 -16.03 18.65
C LYS A 123 9.07 -16.35 19.65
N HIS A 124 10.32 -16.20 19.26
CA HIS A 124 11.47 -16.44 20.14
C HIS A 124 11.40 -15.59 21.41
N HIS A 125 11.16 -14.28 21.29
CA HIS A 125 11.06 -13.41 22.46
C HIS A 125 9.83 -13.69 23.34
N ILE A 126 8.72 -14.15 22.76
CA ILE A 126 7.56 -14.61 23.54
C ILE A 126 7.94 -15.84 24.35
N ASP A 127 8.60 -16.82 23.73
CA ASP A 127 9.04 -18.05 24.39
C ASP A 127 10.04 -17.75 25.52
N GLU A 128 10.98 -16.81 25.31
CA GLU A 128 11.90 -16.32 26.35
C GLU A 128 11.16 -15.70 27.54
N VAL A 129 10.21 -14.79 27.28
CA VAL A 129 9.43 -14.13 28.35
C VAL A 129 8.57 -15.15 29.11
N LEU A 130 7.94 -16.09 28.42
CA LEU A 130 7.18 -17.16 29.07
C LEU A 130 8.08 -18.04 29.95
N GLY A 131 9.29 -18.36 29.48
CA GLY A 131 10.29 -19.09 30.27
C GLY A 131 10.72 -18.34 31.53
N LEU A 132 10.94 -17.03 31.44
CA LEU A 132 11.25 -16.21 32.63
C LEU A 132 10.10 -16.15 33.63
N LEU A 133 8.85 -16.08 33.14
CA LEU A 133 7.66 -16.12 34.00
C LEU A 133 7.47 -17.49 34.66
N ASP A 134 7.87 -18.57 34.01
CA ASP A 134 7.88 -19.91 34.61
C ASP A 134 8.88 -20.02 35.76
N VAL A 135 10.10 -19.52 35.57
CA VAL A 135 11.11 -19.46 36.64
C VAL A 135 10.60 -18.63 37.81
N ALA A 136 10.01 -17.46 37.54
CA ALA A 136 9.43 -16.62 38.59
C ALA A 136 8.25 -17.31 39.31
N THR A 137 7.41 -18.05 38.59
CA THR A 137 6.29 -18.79 39.19
C THR A 137 6.80 -19.92 40.11
N ALA A 138 7.81 -20.66 39.68
CA ALA A 138 8.44 -21.71 40.49
C ALA A 138 9.10 -21.13 41.75
N LEU A 139 9.85 -20.04 41.59
CA LEU A 139 10.48 -19.32 42.71
C LEU A 139 9.43 -18.80 43.71
N GLY A 140 8.29 -18.30 43.22
CA GLY A 140 7.18 -17.88 44.06
C GLY A 140 6.52 -19.03 44.83
N ALA A 141 6.49 -20.23 44.26
CA ALA A 141 5.98 -21.42 44.94
C ALA A 141 6.93 -21.87 46.06
N GLU A 142 8.22 -21.99 45.77
CA GLU A 142 9.26 -22.35 46.77
C GLU A 142 9.32 -21.34 47.92
N ALA A 143 9.25 -20.04 47.62
CA ALA A 143 9.26 -19.01 48.65
C ALA A 143 8.04 -19.07 49.56
N ARG A 144 6.85 -19.44 49.05
CA ARG A 144 5.66 -19.65 49.89
C ARG A 144 5.83 -20.85 50.82
N GLU A 145 6.42 -21.94 50.34
CA GLU A 145 6.74 -23.10 51.17
C GLU A 145 7.75 -22.74 52.27
N ALA A 146 8.75 -21.93 51.93
CA ALA A 146 9.74 -21.39 52.87
C ALA A 146 9.23 -20.22 53.74
N ARG A 147 7.99 -19.76 53.54
CA ARG A 147 7.37 -18.59 54.22
C ARG A 147 8.18 -17.29 54.08
N VAL A 148 8.81 -17.09 52.92
CA VAL A 148 9.54 -15.88 52.56
C VAL A 148 8.62 -14.96 51.76
N GLU A 149 8.56 -13.68 52.14
CA GLU A 149 7.83 -12.68 51.36
C GLU A 149 8.57 -12.37 50.05
N MET A 150 7.84 -12.41 48.94
CA MET A 150 8.39 -12.18 47.60
C MET A 150 7.91 -10.86 47.01
N PRO A 151 8.75 -10.19 46.18
CA PRO A 151 8.34 -9.02 45.43
C PRO A 151 7.14 -9.29 44.51
N ALA A 152 6.35 -8.25 44.24
CA ALA A 152 5.17 -8.32 43.36
C ALA A 152 5.49 -8.86 41.95
N LEU A 153 6.70 -8.61 41.44
CA LEU A 153 7.19 -9.16 40.17
C LEU A 153 7.13 -10.70 40.12
N ILE A 154 7.44 -11.35 41.25
CA ILE A 154 7.41 -12.80 41.39
C ILE A 154 6.01 -13.28 41.77
N GLY A 155 5.35 -12.59 42.71
CA GLY A 155 4.01 -12.94 43.17
C GLY A 155 2.95 -12.91 42.07
N GLY A 156 3.06 -11.98 41.11
CA GLY A 156 2.16 -11.84 39.97
C GLY A 156 2.57 -12.59 38.70
N ALA A 157 3.68 -13.34 38.72
CA ALA A 157 4.22 -13.97 37.51
C ALA A 157 3.26 -14.99 36.87
N HIS A 158 2.51 -15.72 37.68
CA HIS A 158 1.52 -16.70 37.20
C HIS A 158 0.39 -16.03 36.40
N ASP A 159 -0.18 -14.95 36.93
CA ASP A 159 -1.26 -14.22 36.27
C ASP A 159 -0.76 -13.50 35.01
N ALA A 160 0.44 -12.92 35.07
CA ALA A 160 1.10 -12.32 33.91
C ALA A 160 1.33 -13.35 32.78
N LYS A 161 1.77 -14.57 33.12
CA LYS A 161 1.91 -15.67 32.16
C LYS A 161 0.59 -16.00 31.50
N ARG A 162 -0.49 -16.13 32.28
CA ARG A 162 -1.83 -16.47 31.76
C ARG A 162 -2.35 -15.40 30.81
N LEU A 163 -2.19 -14.12 31.15
CA LEU A 163 -2.59 -13.00 30.30
C LEU A 163 -1.79 -12.95 29.00
N LEU A 164 -0.47 -13.16 29.07
CA LEU A 164 0.40 -13.19 27.90
C LEU A 164 0.03 -14.35 26.98
N ALA A 165 -0.15 -15.56 27.52
CA ALA A 165 -0.54 -16.74 26.74
C ALA A 165 -1.88 -16.51 25.99
N LEU A 166 -2.87 -15.91 26.65
CA LEU A 166 -4.14 -15.56 26.02
C LEU A 166 -3.96 -14.58 24.85
N ALA A 167 -3.11 -13.56 25.02
CA ALA A 167 -2.81 -12.58 23.96
C ALA A 167 -2.07 -13.24 22.77
N VAL A 168 -1.16 -14.17 23.07
CA VAL A 168 -0.43 -14.95 22.07
C VAL A 168 -1.41 -15.79 21.23
N ASP A 169 -2.27 -16.54 21.88
CA ASP A 169 -3.21 -17.46 21.21
C ASP A 169 -4.27 -16.73 20.39
N THR A 170 -4.81 -15.64 20.93
CA THR A 170 -5.93 -14.94 20.30
C THR A 170 -5.52 -13.99 19.19
N THR A 171 -4.32 -13.41 19.28
CA THR A 171 -3.91 -12.27 18.46
C THR A 171 -2.62 -12.55 17.71
N LEU A 172 -1.52 -12.89 18.41
CA LEU A 172 -0.22 -13.02 17.77
C LEU A 172 -0.13 -14.22 16.83
N ASN A 173 -0.66 -15.38 17.24
CA ASN A 173 -0.71 -16.56 16.37
C ASN A 173 -1.57 -16.34 15.12
N LYS A 174 -2.66 -15.55 15.23
CA LYS A 174 -3.47 -15.15 14.06
C LYS A 174 -2.73 -14.19 13.13
N MET A 175 -1.95 -13.25 13.69
CA MET A 175 -1.13 -12.34 12.88
C MET A 175 -0.03 -13.10 12.14
N LEU A 176 0.70 -13.96 12.83
CA LEU A 176 1.78 -14.76 12.25
C LEU A 176 1.27 -15.72 11.16
N SER A 177 0.12 -16.36 11.38
CA SER A 177 -0.47 -17.26 10.38
C SER A 177 -0.98 -16.53 9.13
N LYS A 178 -1.46 -15.29 9.26
CA LYS A 178 -1.85 -14.45 8.11
C LYS A 178 -0.63 -13.97 7.32
N GLY A 179 0.45 -13.61 8.00
CA GLY A 179 1.71 -13.20 7.37
C GLY A 179 2.37 -14.28 6.53
N ARG A 180 2.10 -15.58 6.81
CA ARG A 180 2.62 -16.72 6.04
C ARG A 180 1.82 -17.08 4.77
N ARG A 181 0.64 -16.48 4.56
CA ARG A 181 -0.22 -16.78 3.40
C ARG A 181 -0.17 -15.71 2.30
N ALA A 182 0.56 -14.63 2.52
CA ALA A 182 0.77 -13.54 1.57
C ALA A 182 2.10 -13.72 0.86
#